data_AF-A0A7S0EIT7-F1
#
_entry.id   AF-A0A7S0EIT7-F1
#
_cell.length_a   1.000
_cell.length_b   1.000
_cell.length_c   1.000
_cell.angle_alpha   90.00
_cell.angle_beta   90.00
_cell.angle_gamma   90.00
#
_symmetry.space_group_name_H-M   'P 1'
#
loop_
_entity.id
_entity.type
_entity.pdbx_description
1 polymer ?
#
loop_
_entity_poly.entity_id
_entity_poly.type
_entity_poly.pdbx_seq_one_letter_code
_entity_poly.pdbx_strand_id
1 'polypeptide(L)'
;AHLLVPDVSLPTVEECAADYQARLDALLRQHAPDGPHLTTLSLAPDGSVGSVFPEWYMHGCGERARWDLATQQRFGVICPSTTSFECPQRVAVNLRVVRKSVHILVFTGNAPGSGEASSS
;
A
#
# COMPACT_ATOMS: atom_id res chain seq x y z
N ALA A 1 -15.72 14.90 9.23
CA ALA A 1 -14.29 14.53 9.35
C ALA A 1 -13.77 14.19 7.96
N HIS A 2 -12.65 14.76 7.52
CA HIS A 2 -12.04 14.47 6.20
C HIS A 2 -11.13 13.22 6.25
N LEU A 3 -11.41 12.29 7.16
CA LEU A 3 -10.64 11.06 7.31
C LEU A 3 -11.23 9.99 6.41
N LEU A 4 -10.38 9.44 5.53
CA LEU A 4 -10.76 8.35 4.65
C LEU A 4 -9.96 7.10 5.01
N VAL A 5 -10.67 6.07 5.49
CA VAL A 5 -10.11 4.74 5.79
C VAL A 5 -10.95 3.65 5.13
N PRO A 6 -10.36 2.49 4.77
CA PRO A 6 -11.10 1.33 4.26
C PRO A 6 -12.17 0.88 5.26
N ASP A 7 -13.35 0.50 4.75
CA ASP A 7 -14.42 -0.06 5.57
C ASP A 7 -14.27 -1.58 5.66
N VAL A 8 -13.67 -2.04 6.75
CA VAL A 8 -13.39 -3.46 7.01
C VAL A 8 -14.61 -4.24 7.51
N SER A 9 -15.77 -3.58 7.64
CA SER A 9 -17.03 -4.28 7.92
C SER A 9 -17.65 -4.91 6.67
N LEU A 10 -17.15 -4.56 5.48
CA LEU A 10 -17.62 -5.11 4.21
C LEU A 10 -17.25 -6.61 4.07
N PRO A 11 -18.15 -7.43 3.46
CA PRO A 11 -18.02 -8.89 3.41
C PRO A 11 -16.73 -9.43 2.80
N THR A 12 -16.15 -8.73 1.82
CA THR A 12 -14.98 -9.19 1.07
C THR A 12 -13.93 -8.09 0.95
N VAL A 13 -12.66 -8.48 0.75
CA VAL A 13 -11.57 -7.53 0.54
C VAL A 13 -11.78 -6.74 -0.76
N GLU A 14 -12.38 -7.35 -1.77
CA GLU A 14 -12.73 -6.73 -3.04
C GLU A 14 -13.82 -5.67 -2.87
N GLU A 15 -14.87 -5.94 -2.09
CA GLU A 15 -15.91 -4.95 -1.77
C GLU A 15 -15.32 -3.78 -0.96
N CYS A 16 -14.47 -4.09 0.03
CA CYS A 16 -13.75 -3.08 0.80
C CYS A 16 -12.88 -2.18 -0.09
N ALA A 17 -12.13 -2.76 -1.02
CA ALA A 17 -11.29 -2.03 -1.95
C ALA A 17 -12.09 -1.20 -2.95
N ALA A 18 -13.22 -1.72 -3.46
CA ALA A 18 -14.08 -1.01 -4.39
C ALA A 18 -14.76 0.21 -3.74
N ASP A 19 -15.28 0.05 -2.53
CA ASP A 19 -15.81 1.17 -1.73
C ASP A 19 -14.73 2.22 -1.44
N TYR A 20 -13.54 1.78 -0.99
CA TYR A 20 -12.44 2.68 -0.70
C TYR A 20 -11.95 3.43 -1.95
N GLN A 21 -11.89 2.76 -3.11
CA GLN A 21 -11.57 3.38 -4.40
C GLN A 21 -12.56 4.50 -4.74
N ALA A 22 -13.86 4.23 -4.66
CA ALA A 22 -14.89 5.20 -5.02
C ALA A 22 -14.80 6.46 -4.15
N ARG A 23 -14.58 6.29 -2.85
CA ARG A 23 -14.42 7.41 -1.91
C ARG A 23 -13.08 8.14 -2.09
N LEU A 24 -11.99 7.42 -2.39
CA LEU A 24 -10.69 8.01 -2.70
C LEU A 24 -10.74 8.87 -3.96
N ASP A 25 -11.40 8.38 -5.02
CA ASP A 25 -11.56 9.13 -6.27
C ASP A 25 -12.39 10.40 -6.09
N ALA A 26 -13.43 10.36 -5.25
CA ALA A 26 -14.19 11.56 -4.89
C ALA A 26 -13.30 12.57 -4.15
N LEU A 27 -12.53 12.11 -3.16
CA LEU A 27 -11.63 12.96 -2.37
C LEU A 27 -10.55 13.61 -3.25
N LEU A 28 -9.87 12.83 -4.08
CA LEU A 28 -8.79 13.31 -4.94
C LEU A 28 -9.31 14.33 -5.97
N ARG A 29 -10.45 14.06 -6.61
CA ARG A 29 -11.05 15.04 -7.55
C ARG A 29 -11.38 16.37 -6.89
N GLN A 30 -11.84 16.34 -5.64
CA GLN A 30 -12.26 17.56 -4.94
C GLN A 30 -11.09 18.34 -4.34
N HIS A 31 -10.05 17.65 -3.85
CA HIS A 31 -9.05 18.28 -2.98
C HIS A 31 -7.60 18.10 -3.42
N ALA A 32 -7.31 17.13 -4.28
CA ALA A 32 -5.94 16.74 -4.61
C ALA A 32 -5.87 16.08 -6.01
N PRO A 33 -6.30 16.78 -7.09
CA PRO A 33 -6.43 16.17 -8.42
C PRO A 33 -5.09 15.71 -8.99
N ASP A 34 -4.00 16.37 -8.60
CA ASP A 34 -2.64 16.03 -9.00
C ASP A 34 -1.95 15.03 -8.08
N GLY A 35 -2.60 14.65 -6.97
CA GLY A 35 -2.08 13.75 -5.95
C GLY A 35 -1.91 14.41 -4.57
N PRO A 36 -1.51 13.62 -3.55
CA PRO A 36 -1.38 14.11 -2.18
C PRO A 36 -0.32 15.20 -2.03
N HIS A 37 -0.53 16.15 -1.11
CA HIS A 37 0.53 17.10 -0.75
C HIS A 37 1.69 16.41 -0.02
N LEU A 38 1.39 15.44 0.82
CA LEU A 38 2.36 14.68 1.61
C LEU A 38 1.95 13.21 1.65
N THR A 39 2.92 12.32 1.48
CA THR A 39 2.78 10.91 1.83
C THR A 39 3.87 10.52 2.82
N THR A 40 3.44 9.89 3.90
CA THR A 40 4.32 9.28 4.90
C THR A 40 4.28 7.77 4.70
N LEU A 41 5.42 7.13 4.54
CA LEU A 41 5.51 5.69 4.34
C LEU A 41 6.72 5.11 5.07
N SER A 42 6.63 3.84 5.41
CA SER A 42 7.78 3.05 5.85
C SER A 42 8.23 2.15 4.72
N LEU A 43 9.54 1.97 4.60
CA LEU A 43 10.13 0.95 3.74
C LEU A 43 10.56 -0.21 4.63
N ALA A 44 9.93 -1.36 4.44
CA ALA A 44 10.29 -2.56 5.19
C ALA A 44 11.57 -3.21 4.62
N PRO A 45 12.27 -4.06 5.39
CA PRO A 45 13.51 -4.72 4.95
C PRO A 45 13.34 -5.60 3.70
N ASP A 46 12.14 -6.14 3.49
CA ASP A 46 11.79 -6.90 2.28
C ASP A 46 11.59 -5.99 1.06
N GLY A 47 11.58 -4.66 1.23
CA GLY A 47 11.30 -3.69 0.18
C GLY A 47 9.81 -3.37 0.01
N SER A 48 8.94 -3.92 0.85
CA SER A 48 7.51 -3.58 0.81
C SER A 48 7.25 -2.14 1.23
N VAL A 49 6.24 -1.54 0.59
CA VAL A 49 5.78 -0.16 0.86
C VAL A 49 4.29 -0.19 1.13
N GLY A 50 3.89 0.17 2.35
CA GLY A 50 2.51 0.00 2.81
C GLY A 50 2.14 -1.49 2.82
N SER A 51 1.27 -1.89 1.90
CA SER A 51 0.89 -3.30 1.70
C SER A 51 1.22 -3.78 0.28
N VAL A 52 2.09 -3.09 -0.45
CA VAL A 52 2.55 -3.53 -1.77
C VAL A 52 3.81 -4.37 -1.59
N PHE A 53 3.63 -5.69 -1.56
CA PHE A 53 4.70 -6.65 -1.24
C PHE A 53 5.40 -7.16 -2.51
N PRO A 54 6.73 -7.28 -2.53
CA PRO A 54 7.47 -7.88 -3.64
C PRO A 54 6.98 -9.26 -4.02
N GLU A 55 6.72 -10.14 -3.06
CA GLU A 55 6.19 -11.47 -3.31
C GLU A 55 4.84 -11.47 -4.05
N TRP A 56 4.03 -10.42 -3.86
CA TRP A 56 2.74 -10.30 -4.53
C TRP A 56 2.88 -9.94 -6.02
N TYR A 57 3.97 -9.31 -6.47
CA TYR A 57 4.13 -8.93 -7.88
C TYR A 57 5.35 -9.56 -8.57
N MET A 58 6.21 -10.27 -7.85
CA MET A 58 7.40 -10.94 -8.37
C MET A 58 7.30 -12.46 -8.44
N HIS A 59 6.25 -13.08 -7.88
CA HIS A 59 6.11 -14.54 -7.86
C HIS A 59 4.71 -15.02 -8.28
N GLY A 60 4.65 -15.88 -9.31
CA GLY A 60 3.50 -16.69 -9.71
C GLY A 60 2.79 -16.22 -11.00
N CYS A 61 1.66 -16.85 -11.32
CA CYS A 61 0.86 -16.46 -12.48
C CYS A 61 0.33 -15.02 -12.33
N GLY A 62 0.45 -14.19 -13.37
CA GLY A 62 -0.08 -12.82 -13.37
C GLY A 62 0.82 -11.75 -12.72
N GLU A 63 2.12 -12.02 -12.51
CA GLU A 63 3.13 -11.04 -12.06
C GLU A 63 3.04 -9.70 -12.82
N ARG A 64 3.09 -9.75 -14.15
CA ARG A 64 3.00 -8.57 -15.00
C ARG A 64 1.73 -7.76 -14.72
N ALA A 65 0.58 -8.43 -14.66
CA ALA A 65 -0.70 -7.78 -14.41
C ALA A 65 -0.77 -7.14 -13.02
N ARG A 66 -0.25 -7.80 -11.99
CA ARG A 66 -0.21 -7.27 -10.62
C ARG A 66 0.74 -6.07 -10.51
N TRP A 67 1.89 -6.13 -11.15
CA TRP A 67 2.82 -5.00 -11.24
C TRP A 67 2.21 -3.82 -12.01
N ASP A 68 1.52 -4.09 -13.11
CA ASP A 68 0.82 -3.07 -13.89
C ASP A 68 -0.28 -2.41 -13.05
N LEU A 69 -1.03 -3.16 -12.23
CA LEU A 69 -1.99 -2.62 -11.27
C LEU A 69 -1.33 -1.76 -10.18
N ALA A 70 -0.17 -2.18 -9.66
CA ALA A 70 0.59 -1.42 -8.67
C ALA A 70 1.15 -0.11 -9.21
N THR A 71 1.49 -0.07 -10.51
CA THR A 71 2.24 1.03 -11.13
C THR A 71 1.46 1.83 -12.17
N GLN A 72 0.18 1.49 -12.40
CA GLN A 72 -0.71 2.17 -13.35
C GLN A 72 -0.72 3.70 -13.18
N GLN A 73 -1.03 4.42 -14.26
CA GLN A 73 -1.00 5.89 -14.28
C GLN A 73 -2.15 6.55 -13.52
N ARG A 74 -3.21 5.80 -13.20
CA ARG A 74 -4.34 6.27 -12.39
C ARG A 74 -4.16 5.93 -10.91
N PHE A 75 -4.73 6.75 -10.04
CA PHE A 75 -4.86 6.39 -8.63
C PHE A 75 -5.72 5.13 -8.52
N GLY A 76 -5.28 4.20 -7.71
CA GLY A 76 -5.89 2.89 -7.60
C GLY A 76 -5.81 2.35 -6.19
N VAL A 77 -6.81 1.56 -5.82
CA VAL A 77 -6.80 0.67 -4.68
C VAL A 77 -6.64 -0.75 -5.24
N ILE A 78 -5.78 -1.53 -4.60
CA ILE A 78 -5.44 -2.90 -4.96
C ILE A 78 -5.64 -3.81 -3.76
N CYS A 79 -5.81 -5.11 -4.03
CA CYS A 79 -5.98 -6.16 -3.03
C CYS A 79 -4.75 -7.09 -2.98
N PRO A 80 -3.61 -6.62 -2.46
CA PRO A 80 -2.43 -7.47 -2.36
C PRO A 80 -2.62 -8.59 -1.34
N SER A 81 -1.98 -9.71 -1.61
CA SER A 81 -1.90 -10.85 -0.71
C SER A 81 -0.46 -11.10 -0.26
N THR A 82 -0.28 -11.58 0.96
CA THR A 82 1.03 -11.89 1.56
C THR A 82 0.97 -13.12 2.44
N THR A 83 2.08 -13.85 2.53
CA THR A 83 2.27 -14.94 3.52
C THR A 83 3.09 -14.49 4.73
N SER A 84 3.66 -13.28 4.68
CA SER A 84 4.57 -12.74 5.70
C SER A 84 3.86 -12.24 6.96
N PHE A 85 2.53 -12.14 6.95
CA PHE A 85 1.74 -11.59 8.05
C PHE A 85 0.49 -12.42 8.37
N GLU A 86 -0.01 -12.31 9.60
CA GLU A 86 -1.23 -12.99 10.08
C GLU A 86 -2.50 -12.67 9.26
N CYS A 87 -2.57 -11.48 8.69
CA CYS A 87 -3.67 -11.05 7.84
C CYS A 87 -3.17 -11.06 6.38
N PRO A 88 -3.51 -12.12 5.60
CA PRO A 88 -2.90 -12.37 4.31
C PRO A 88 -3.47 -11.46 3.23
N GLN A 89 -4.74 -11.07 3.31
CA GLN A 89 -5.38 -10.17 2.35
C GLN A 89 -5.36 -8.73 2.87
N ARG A 90 -4.95 -7.79 2.01
CA ARG A 90 -4.81 -6.38 2.36
C ARG A 90 -5.56 -5.51 1.36
N VAL A 91 -5.93 -4.31 1.81
CA VAL A 91 -6.35 -3.21 0.94
C VAL A 91 -5.24 -2.18 0.95
N ALA A 92 -4.76 -1.80 -0.23
CA ALA A 92 -3.66 -0.85 -0.37
C ALA A 92 -3.93 0.16 -1.48
N VAL A 93 -3.47 1.39 -1.31
CA VAL A 93 -3.33 2.27 -2.47
C VAL A 93 -2.17 1.80 -3.33
N ASN A 94 -2.29 1.96 -4.65
CA ASN A 94 -1.22 1.66 -5.58
C ASN A 94 -0.09 2.70 -5.47
N LEU A 95 1.06 2.39 -6.06
CA LEU A 95 2.25 3.23 -5.98
C LEU A 95 2.09 4.56 -6.72
N ARG A 96 1.01 4.75 -7.48
CA ARG A 96 0.69 6.05 -8.09
C ARG A 96 0.48 7.14 -7.04
N VAL A 97 -0.13 6.80 -5.90
CA VAL A 97 -0.31 7.75 -4.78
C VAL A 97 1.05 8.31 -4.36
N VAL A 98 2.01 7.44 -4.07
CA VAL A 98 3.38 7.83 -3.67
C VAL A 98 4.05 8.65 -4.77
N ARG A 99 3.99 8.20 -6.04
CA ARG A 99 4.66 8.86 -7.17
C ARG A 99 4.15 10.26 -7.50
N LYS A 100 2.91 10.57 -7.09
CA LYS A 100 2.26 11.86 -7.35
C LYS A 100 2.26 12.78 -6.14
N SER A 101 2.80 12.31 -5.02
CA SER A 101 2.91 13.16 -3.85
C SER A 101 3.94 14.25 -4.04
N VAL A 102 3.60 15.48 -3.64
CA VAL A 102 4.53 16.62 -3.70
C VAL A 102 5.71 16.39 -2.75
N HIS A 103 5.41 15.85 -1.57
CA HIS A 103 6.40 15.48 -0.57
C HIS A 103 6.23 14.01 -0.17
N ILE A 104 7.37 13.32 -0.01
CA ILE A 104 7.42 11.93 0.46
C ILE A 104 8.33 11.89 1.67
N LEU A 105 7.79 11.46 2.81
CA LEU A 105 8.56 11.18 4.02
C LEU A 105 8.68 9.67 4.16
N VAL A 106 9.92 9.18 4.11
CA VAL A 106 10.24 7.75 4.20
C VAL A 106 10.88 7.45 5.55
N PHE A 107 10.31 6.50 6.28
CA PHE A 107 10.90 5.93 7.48
C PHE A 107 11.58 4.62 7.13
N THR A 108 12.91 4.58 7.27
CA THR A 108 13.70 3.35 7.16
C THR A 108 14.04 2.89 8.58
N GLY A 109 13.41 1.82 9.02
CA GLY A 109 13.72 1.23 10.32
C GLY A 109 14.99 0.39 10.22
N ASN A 110 16.14 0.92 10.63
CA ASN A 110 17.14 0.07 11.29
C ASN A 110 16.66 -0.03 12.74
N ALA A 111 16.07 -1.15 13.14
CA ALA A 111 15.86 -1.39 14.57
C ALA A 111 17.26 -1.48 15.23
N PRO A 112 17.64 -0.60 16.17
CA PRO A 112 18.79 -0.86 17.02
C PRO A 112 18.35 -1.93 18.01
N GLY A 113 18.61 -3.20 17.69
CA GLY A 113 18.11 -4.32 18.50
C GLY A 113 18.46 -5.74 18.06
N SER A 114 19.20 -5.95 16.96
CA SER A 114 19.87 -7.23 16.75
C SER A 114 21.13 -7.29 17.62
N GLY A 115 20.94 -7.23 18.94
CA GLY A 115 21.97 -7.67 19.88
C GLY A 115 22.17 -9.15 19.64
N GLU A 116 23.36 -9.50 19.16
CA GLU A 116 23.87 -10.86 19.20
C GLU A 116 23.66 -11.40 20.62
N ALA A 117 22.75 -12.36 20.77
CA ALA A 117 22.85 -13.30 21.87
C ALA A 117 24.01 -14.24 21.53
N SER A 118 25.24 -13.77 21.75
CA SER A 118 26.39 -14.65 21.90
C SER A 118 26.22 -15.42 23.19
N SER A 119 25.56 -16.58 23.11
CA SER A 119 25.59 -17.57 24.18
C SER A 119 26.99 -18.13 24.27
N SER A 120 27.58 -17.97 25.45
CA SER A 120 28.87 -18.54 25.88
C SER A 120 28.86 -20.06 25.94
#